data_AF-A0A1S9RTD4-F1
#
_entry.id   AF-A0A1S9RTD4-F1
#
_cell.length_a   1.000
_cell.length_b   1.000
_cell.length_c   1.000
_cell.angle_alpha   90.00
_cell.angle_beta   90.00
_cell.angle_gamma   90.00
#
_symmetry.space_group_name_H-M   'P 1'
#
loop_
_entity.id
_entity.type
_entity.pdbx_description
1 polymer ?
#
loop_
_entity_poly.entity_id
_entity_poly.type
_entity_poly.pdbx_seq_one_letter_code
_entity_poly.pdbx_strand_id
1 'polypeptide(L)'
;MSASVEPDEYELESASLLGWRRSGRSDFERRHHTFALRWTRRKLSALLTRVLLFFARTVSVFFGLGYKRRVSFNLQVISSGILVLICLTAIFWPSYAHPPSHYQTLRDRVQKSESHGRGNIENENVFIAAVLYDPEGMIANGKWGHALLRLIELLGEQNVFLSIYENNSGPEGDDALQTLADQVTCNKSIVSEPGLSLGGLPRVAIPEGEKRIRRIDYLAEVRNRALQPLRNSDKTYNKILYLNDVIFDPVEAVQLLFCTNADANGVAQYRAACAVDFSNAFKFYDTYATRDMEGYGIGLPFYPWFTTAGSGQSRRDVLEGRDSVRVRSCWGGMVAFDARYFQGQDPIQFRADPEVFWDASECCIIHADIQSAAPVSEESRNLGSYMNPFIRVAYDARSHSWLWLTRRFEKLYSLPHNILNHLVGFPRYNPRRTEVLGQKLMSPVWVPGDGQGDQGEVRTIEREAGNDGFCGRRGLEVLVETRLTGQDGFEPIQVPAGLF
;
A
#
# COMPACT_ATOMS: atom_id res chain seq x y z
N MET A 1 20.89 -14.96 -33.97
CA MET A 1 19.57 -14.36 -33.67
C MET A 1 19.27 -14.65 -32.21
N SER A 2 19.80 -13.80 -31.35
CA SER A 2 19.82 -13.92 -29.90
C SER A 2 19.14 -12.65 -29.37
N ALA A 3 17.88 -12.78 -28.94
CA ALA A 3 17.22 -11.72 -28.20
C ALA A 3 17.67 -11.87 -26.74
N SER A 4 18.72 -11.14 -26.39
CA SER A 4 19.07 -10.83 -25.00
C SER A 4 17.89 -10.11 -24.37
N VAL A 5 17.21 -10.78 -23.43
CA VAL A 5 16.23 -10.14 -22.56
C VAL A 5 17.03 -9.40 -21.49
N GLU A 6 17.13 -8.09 -21.62
CA GLU A 6 17.61 -7.20 -20.56
C GLU A 6 16.74 -7.39 -19.30
N PRO A 7 17.33 -7.52 -18.10
CA PRO A 7 16.59 -7.44 -16.86
C PRO A 7 16.28 -5.97 -16.58
N ASP A 8 15.25 -5.44 -17.23
CA ASP A 8 14.87 -4.04 -17.10
C ASP A 8 13.92 -3.79 -15.91
N GLU A 9 14.52 -3.20 -14.87
CA GLU A 9 14.10 -1.92 -14.28
C GLU A 9 12.60 -1.61 -14.29
N TYR A 10 11.85 -2.20 -13.36
CA TYR A 10 10.68 -1.53 -12.75
C TYR A 10 10.51 -1.99 -11.31
N GLU A 11 11.62 -2.05 -10.59
CA GLU A 11 11.62 -1.88 -9.14
C GLU A 11 12.01 -0.45 -8.89
N LEU A 12 10.99 0.39 -8.72
CA LEU A 12 11.25 1.68 -8.12
C LEU A 12 11.81 1.39 -6.74
N GLU A 13 12.99 1.95 -6.51
CA GLU A 13 13.67 2.13 -5.23
C GLU A 13 12.73 1.77 -4.08
N SER A 14 13.17 0.83 -3.27
CA SER A 14 12.73 0.41 -1.93
C SER A 14 12.60 1.58 -0.93
N ALA A 15 12.17 2.75 -1.39
CA ALA A 15 11.86 3.96 -0.68
C ALA A 15 10.49 3.86 0.01
N SER A 16 10.38 2.90 0.92
CA SER A 16 9.69 3.04 2.21
C SER A 16 10.00 1.81 3.05
N LEU A 17 11.15 1.93 3.70
CA LEU A 17 11.60 1.35 4.96
C LEU A 17 13.04 1.83 5.20
N LEU A 18 13.70 2.40 4.18
CA LEU A 18 15.07 2.90 4.22
C LEU A 18 15.24 4.11 3.28
N GLY A 19 15.65 5.26 3.82
CA GLY A 19 16.24 6.36 3.05
C GLY A 19 15.33 7.56 2.76
N TRP A 20 15.00 8.36 3.78
CA TRP A 20 14.49 9.72 3.58
C TRP A 20 15.65 10.63 3.12
N ARG A 21 15.58 11.22 1.92
CA ARG A 21 16.56 12.24 1.46
C ARG A 21 15.92 13.61 1.38
N ARG A 22 16.54 14.55 2.10
CA ARG A 22 16.33 16.01 2.12
C ARG A 22 15.86 16.60 0.78
N SER A 23 14.71 17.26 0.79
CA SER A 23 14.54 18.53 0.08
C SER A 23 14.12 19.62 1.07
N GLY A 24 15.12 20.31 1.62
CA GLY A 24 14.89 21.50 2.41
C GLY A 24 14.37 22.64 1.52
N ARG A 25 13.25 23.24 1.92
CA ARG A 25 13.08 24.70 1.86
C ARG A 25 11.97 25.14 2.80
N SER A 26 12.39 25.90 3.80
CA SER A 26 11.57 26.70 4.70
C SER A 26 10.93 27.87 3.95
N ASP A 27 9.85 28.37 4.55
CA ASP A 27 9.25 29.69 4.35
C ASP A 27 8.68 30.02 2.98
N PHE A 28 7.54 29.40 2.64
CA PHE A 28 6.53 30.12 1.84
C PHE A 28 5.15 29.48 1.92
N GLU A 29 4.34 29.72 2.96
CA GLU A 29 2.87 29.60 2.81
C GLU A 29 2.08 30.19 3.98
N ARG A 30 2.17 31.51 4.12
CA ARG A 30 1.18 32.31 4.86
C ARG A 30 0.78 33.55 4.06
N ARG A 31 0.46 33.36 2.76
CA ARG A 31 0.02 34.47 1.89
C ARG A 31 -0.95 34.13 0.74
N HIS A 32 -1.47 32.91 0.65
CA HIS A 32 -2.28 32.50 -0.51
C HIS A 32 -3.81 32.64 -0.38
N HIS A 33 -4.34 33.03 0.80
CA HIS A 33 -5.80 33.06 1.01
C HIS A 33 -6.54 34.34 0.60
N THR A 34 -5.86 35.43 0.22
CA THR A 34 -6.55 36.70 -0.13
C THR A 34 -6.46 37.09 -1.61
N PHE A 35 -5.68 36.37 -2.43
CA PHE A 35 -5.54 36.69 -3.87
C PHE A 35 -6.57 35.98 -4.76
N ALA A 36 -7.17 34.88 -4.30
CA ALA A 36 -8.06 34.02 -5.10
C ALA A 36 -9.44 34.61 -5.41
N LEU A 37 -9.90 35.63 -4.69
CA LEU A 37 -11.27 36.16 -4.83
C LEU A 37 -11.40 37.43 -5.68
N ARG A 38 -10.29 38.11 -6.04
CA ARG A 38 -10.33 39.28 -6.95
C ARG A 38 -9.89 38.96 -8.39
N TRP A 39 -9.20 37.85 -8.61
CA TRP A 39 -8.70 37.49 -9.95
C TRP A 39 -9.71 36.67 -10.80
N THR A 40 -10.73 36.09 -10.17
CA THR A 40 -11.67 35.14 -10.78
C THR A 40 -12.79 35.78 -11.61
N ARG A 41 -13.15 37.05 -11.42
CA ARG A 41 -14.19 37.72 -12.24
C ARG A 41 -13.72 38.21 -13.61
N ARG A 42 -12.45 38.61 -13.74
CA ARG A 42 -11.91 39.15 -15.03
C ARG A 42 -11.46 38.04 -16.00
N LYS A 43 -11.10 36.86 -15.51
CA LYS A 43 -10.70 35.73 -16.36
C LYS A 43 -11.89 34.88 -16.84
N LEU A 44 -12.97 34.77 -16.07
CA LEU A 44 -14.18 34.06 -16.51
C LEU A 44 -14.91 34.78 -17.65
N SER A 45 -15.00 36.11 -17.61
CA SER A 45 -15.58 36.90 -18.71
C SER A 45 -14.76 36.79 -19.98
N ALA A 46 -13.42 36.86 -19.89
CA ALA A 46 -12.54 36.66 -21.03
C ALA A 46 -12.58 35.23 -21.60
N LEU A 47 -12.84 34.21 -20.77
CA LEU A 47 -13.03 32.83 -21.21
C LEU A 47 -14.37 32.66 -21.95
N LEU A 48 -15.45 33.24 -21.43
CA LEU A 48 -16.77 33.24 -22.09
C LEU A 48 -16.75 34.01 -23.42
N THR A 49 -16.07 35.15 -23.50
CA THR A 49 -15.91 35.90 -24.76
C THR A 49 -15.07 35.12 -25.77
N ARG A 50 -14.05 34.37 -25.33
CA ARG A 50 -13.24 33.51 -26.21
C ARG A 50 -14.02 32.28 -26.70
N VAL A 51 -14.90 31.71 -25.87
CA VAL A 51 -15.82 30.62 -26.27
C VAL A 51 -16.88 31.14 -27.26
N LEU A 52 -17.42 32.35 -27.07
CA LEU A 52 -18.34 32.99 -28.01
C LEU A 52 -17.68 33.36 -29.34
N LEU A 53 -16.42 33.84 -29.32
CA LEU A 53 -15.63 34.08 -30.53
C LEU A 53 -15.24 32.78 -31.26
N PHE A 54 -15.16 31.65 -30.54
CA PHE A 54 -14.93 30.32 -31.12
C PHE A 54 -16.18 29.82 -31.89
N PHE A 55 -17.38 30.13 -31.39
CA PHE A 55 -18.64 29.92 -32.12
C PHE A 55 -18.81 30.87 -33.31
N ALA A 56 -18.32 32.11 -33.24
CA ALA A 56 -18.34 33.02 -34.39
C ALA A 56 -17.34 32.61 -35.50
N ARG A 57 -16.20 32.01 -35.14
CA ARG A 57 -15.20 31.52 -36.10
C ARG A 57 -15.55 30.18 -36.75
N THR A 58 -16.42 29.37 -36.15
CA THR A 58 -16.85 28.07 -36.72
C THR A 58 -17.70 28.24 -37.97
N VAL A 59 -18.40 29.38 -38.15
CA VAL A 59 -19.15 29.69 -39.37
C VAL A 59 -18.23 30.09 -40.54
N SER A 60 -17.03 30.63 -40.25
CA SER A 60 -16.06 31.02 -41.29
C SER A 60 -15.18 29.87 -41.81
N VAL A 61 -15.23 28.69 -41.18
CA VAL A 61 -14.31 27.55 -41.44
C VAL A 61 -14.71 26.71 -42.65
N PHE A 62 -15.93 26.87 -43.17
CA PHE A 62 -16.37 26.14 -44.38
C PHE A 62 -15.84 26.74 -45.70
N PHE A 63 -15.24 27.93 -45.70
CA PHE A 63 -14.66 28.54 -46.90
C PHE A 63 -13.16 28.88 -46.73
N GLY A 64 -12.29 28.05 -47.30
CA GLY A 64 -11.01 28.53 -47.86
C GLY A 64 -9.75 28.62 -46.97
N LEU A 65 -9.60 27.87 -45.87
CA LEU A 65 -8.36 27.88 -45.08
C LEU A 65 -7.37 26.77 -45.48
N GLY A 66 -6.10 27.12 -45.67
CA GLY A 66 -5.00 26.19 -46.00
C GLY A 66 -4.70 25.15 -44.91
N TYR A 67 -4.11 24.01 -45.31
CA TYR A 67 -3.90 22.79 -44.49
C TYR A 67 -3.41 23.05 -43.05
N LYS A 68 -2.39 23.89 -42.87
CA LYS A 68 -1.84 24.23 -41.53
C LYS A 68 -2.86 24.89 -40.60
N ARG A 69 -3.76 25.74 -41.12
CA ARG A 69 -4.79 26.40 -40.32
C ARG A 69 -5.92 25.45 -39.92
N ARG A 70 -6.24 24.46 -40.77
CA ARG A 70 -7.21 23.39 -40.45
C ARG A 70 -6.67 22.46 -39.35
N VAL A 71 -5.40 22.06 -39.45
CA VAL A 71 -4.74 21.24 -38.41
C VAL A 71 -4.72 21.99 -37.07
N SER A 72 -4.32 23.26 -37.07
CA SER A 72 -4.31 24.08 -35.84
C SER A 72 -5.71 24.25 -35.23
N PHE A 73 -6.75 24.47 -36.05
CA PHE A 73 -8.13 24.54 -35.59
C PHE A 73 -8.59 23.22 -34.97
N ASN A 74 -8.33 22.08 -35.64
CA ASN A 74 -8.69 20.77 -35.11
C ASN A 74 -7.98 20.46 -33.79
N LEU A 75 -6.68 20.78 -33.67
CA LEU A 75 -5.95 20.63 -32.41
C LEU A 75 -6.58 21.49 -31.30
N GLN A 76 -6.97 22.74 -31.59
CA GLN A 76 -7.64 23.60 -30.61
C GLN A 76 -9.01 23.07 -30.17
N VAL A 77 -9.81 22.56 -31.11
CA VAL A 77 -11.10 21.91 -30.81
C VAL A 77 -10.88 20.70 -29.91
N ILE A 78 -9.93 19.82 -30.25
CA ILE A 78 -9.61 18.62 -29.47
C ILE A 78 -9.12 19.02 -28.07
N SER A 79 -8.16 19.94 -27.95
CA SER A 79 -7.63 20.37 -26.66
C SER A 79 -8.71 21.02 -25.78
N SER A 80 -9.62 21.81 -26.37
CA SER A 80 -10.75 22.40 -25.65
C SER A 80 -11.74 21.32 -25.19
N GLY A 81 -12.04 20.34 -26.03
CA GLY A 81 -12.89 19.19 -25.67
C GLY A 81 -12.30 18.36 -24.54
N ILE A 82 -10.99 18.07 -24.58
CA ILE A 82 -10.27 17.37 -23.50
C ILE A 82 -10.33 18.20 -22.20
N LEU A 83 -10.10 19.51 -22.27
CA LEU A 83 -10.17 20.37 -21.09
C LEU A 83 -11.57 20.38 -20.47
N VAL A 84 -12.61 20.49 -21.31
CA VAL A 84 -14.01 20.41 -20.86
C VAL A 84 -14.28 19.06 -20.20
N LEU A 85 -13.86 17.95 -20.81
CA LEU A 85 -14.00 16.61 -20.22
C LEU A 85 -13.30 16.51 -18.86
N ILE A 86 -12.07 17.02 -18.74
CA ILE A 86 -11.32 17.07 -17.48
C ILE A 86 -12.11 17.83 -16.41
N CYS A 87 -12.61 19.02 -16.75
CA CYS A 87 -13.39 19.84 -15.82
C CYS A 87 -14.71 19.16 -15.43
N LEU A 88 -15.44 18.60 -16.38
CA LEU A 88 -16.71 17.92 -16.11
C LEU A 88 -16.52 16.70 -15.22
N THR A 89 -15.52 15.84 -15.49
CA THR A 89 -15.22 14.69 -14.64
C THR A 89 -14.86 15.11 -13.21
N ALA A 90 -14.04 16.15 -13.06
CA ALA A 90 -13.64 16.62 -11.73
C ALA A 90 -14.78 17.18 -10.86
N ILE A 91 -15.81 17.72 -11.52
CA ILE A 91 -16.97 18.33 -10.86
C ILE A 91 -18.07 17.30 -10.62
N PHE A 92 -18.44 16.55 -11.65
CA PHE A 92 -19.65 15.72 -11.64
C PHE A 92 -19.37 14.23 -11.39
N TRP A 93 -18.18 13.74 -11.72
CA TRP A 93 -17.84 12.31 -11.59
C TRP A 93 -16.48 12.07 -10.91
N PRO A 94 -16.20 12.69 -9.75
CA PRO A 94 -14.96 12.43 -9.05
C PRO A 94 -14.91 10.98 -8.54
N SER A 95 -13.71 10.41 -8.49
CA SER A 95 -13.46 9.09 -7.91
C SER A 95 -13.33 9.20 -6.40
N TYR A 96 -13.99 8.31 -5.65
CA TYR A 96 -13.82 8.16 -4.20
C TYR A 96 -13.84 9.50 -3.40
N ALA A 97 -14.63 10.48 -3.87
CA ALA A 97 -14.77 11.79 -3.24
C ALA A 97 -16.08 11.93 -2.46
N HIS A 98 -17.03 11.03 -2.68
CA HIS A 98 -18.31 10.96 -1.98
C HIS A 98 -18.35 9.65 -1.21
N PRO A 99 -17.88 9.63 0.05
CA PRO A 99 -17.91 8.42 0.86
C PRO A 99 -19.36 8.05 1.22
N PRO A 100 -19.64 6.77 1.49
CA PRO A 100 -20.95 6.31 1.97
C PRO A 100 -21.42 7.06 3.22
N SER A 101 -22.73 7.06 3.49
CA SER A 101 -23.31 7.87 4.57
C SER A 101 -22.75 7.54 5.95
N HIS A 102 -22.47 6.28 6.26
CA HIS A 102 -21.94 5.87 7.57
C HIS A 102 -20.54 6.43 7.84
N TYR A 103 -19.70 6.59 6.81
CA TYR A 103 -18.41 7.28 6.93
C TYR A 103 -18.58 8.75 7.34
N GLN A 104 -19.57 9.43 6.76
CA GLN A 104 -19.88 10.82 7.09
C GLN A 104 -20.47 10.94 8.50
N THR A 105 -21.34 10.02 8.90
CA THR A 105 -21.87 9.95 10.27
C THR A 105 -20.77 9.80 11.31
N LEU A 106 -19.79 8.92 11.07
CA LEU A 106 -18.63 8.77 11.95
C LEU A 106 -17.80 10.06 12.01
N ARG A 107 -17.51 10.68 10.85
CA ARG A 107 -16.74 11.94 10.79
C ARG A 107 -17.44 13.08 11.53
N ASP A 108 -18.75 13.25 11.32
CA ASP A 108 -19.57 14.25 11.99
C ASP A 108 -19.58 14.04 13.51
N ARG A 109 -19.68 12.78 13.97
CA ARG A 109 -19.63 12.44 15.40
C ARG A 109 -18.28 12.82 16.01
N VAL A 110 -17.19 12.47 15.33
CA VAL A 110 -15.83 12.81 15.77
C VAL A 110 -15.62 14.33 15.85
N GLN A 111 -16.25 15.11 14.97
CA GLN A 111 -16.15 16.57 14.96
C GLN A 111 -17.05 17.27 15.99
N LYS A 112 -18.16 16.65 16.40
CA LYS A 112 -19.15 17.26 17.31
C LYS A 112 -18.84 17.04 18.80
N SER A 113 -17.90 16.17 19.12
CA SER A 113 -17.52 15.83 20.49
C SER A 113 -16.01 15.89 20.66
N GLU A 114 -15.56 16.28 21.84
CA GLU A 114 -14.17 16.15 22.28
C GLU A 114 -14.00 14.97 23.26
N SER A 115 -15.04 14.16 23.46
CA SER A 115 -14.95 12.98 24.32
C SER A 115 -13.97 11.96 23.74
N HIS A 116 -13.13 11.39 24.59
CA HIS A 116 -12.24 10.28 24.23
C HIS A 116 -13.07 9.06 23.81
N GLY A 117 -12.58 8.26 22.87
CA GLY A 117 -13.28 7.07 22.36
C GLY A 117 -14.45 7.35 21.41
N ARG A 118 -14.68 8.61 21.02
CA ARG A 118 -15.83 8.99 20.17
C ARG A 118 -15.87 8.34 18.78
N GLY A 119 -14.75 7.85 18.28
CA GLY A 119 -14.65 7.12 17.01
C GLY A 119 -14.89 5.61 17.14
N ASN A 120 -14.81 5.05 18.35
CA ASN A 120 -14.96 3.62 18.64
C ASN A 120 -16.27 3.38 19.39
N ILE A 121 -17.38 3.36 18.64
CA ILE A 121 -18.74 3.37 19.19
C ILE A 121 -19.01 2.15 20.07
N GLU A 122 -18.52 0.98 19.64
CA GLU A 122 -18.72 -0.30 20.30
C GLU A 122 -17.66 -0.61 21.37
N ASN A 123 -16.74 0.32 21.64
CA ASN A 123 -15.61 0.14 22.56
C ASN A 123 -14.79 -1.13 22.27
N GLU A 124 -14.57 -1.42 20.98
CA GLU A 124 -13.74 -2.56 20.57
C GLU A 124 -12.29 -2.37 21.02
N ASN A 125 -11.65 -3.46 21.48
CA ASN A 125 -10.24 -3.45 21.84
C ASN A 125 -9.39 -3.47 20.56
N VAL A 126 -8.54 -2.46 20.38
CA VAL A 126 -7.68 -2.28 19.20
C VAL A 126 -6.21 -2.41 19.60
N PHE A 127 -5.49 -3.32 18.95
CA PHE A 127 -4.05 -3.45 19.04
C PHE A 127 -3.40 -2.70 17.88
N ILE A 128 -2.66 -1.63 18.14
CA ILE A 128 -1.92 -0.89 17.12
C ILE A 128 -0.49 -1.41 17.08
N ALA A 129 -0.02 -1.82 15.91
CA ALA A 129 1.35 -2.29 15.70
C ALA A 129 2.06 -1.42 14.66
N ALA A 130 3.32 -1.07 14.90
CA ALA A 130 4.16 -0.38 13.92
C ALA A 130 5.60 -0.90 13.98
N VAL A 131 6.23 -0.98 12.80
CA VAL A 131 7.68 -1.18 12.67
C VAL A 131 8.25 0.07 12.04
N LEU A 132 9.21 0.70 12.73
CA LEU A 132 9.81 1.96 12.30
C LEU A 132 11.31 1.82 12.09
N TYR A 133 11.83 2.73 11.26
CA TYR A 133 13.23 3.05 11.13
C TYR A 133 13.32 4.57 10.94
N ASP A 134 13.67 5.29 12.00
CA ASP A 134 13.57 6.75 12.08
C ASP A 134 14.89 7.39 12.54
N PRO A 135 15.98 7.27 11.76
CA PRO A 135 17.30 7.70 12.20
C PRO A 135 17.44 9.21 12.41
N GLU A 136 16.50 10.00 11.89
CA GLU A 136 16.46 11.46 12.09
C GLU A 136 15.38 11.87 13.11
N GLY A 137 14.65 10.92 13.71
CA GLY A 137 13.58 11.18 14.66
C GLY A 137 12.38 11.95 14.09
N MET A 138 12.23 12.02 12.75
CA MET A 138 11.24 12.85 12.08
C MET A 138 9.88 12.19 11.93
N ILE A 139 9.80 10.87 12.02
CA ILE A 139 8.53 10.14 11.99
C ILE A 139 7.87 10.25 13.36
N ALA A 140 8.58 9.86 14.42
CA ALA A 140 8.07 9.85 15.79
C ALA A 140 7.76 11.26 16.31
N ASN A 141 8.64 12.24 16.09
CA ASN A 141 8.37 13.65 16.47
C ASN A 141 7.50 14.40 15.44
N GLY A 142 7.20 13.78 14.31
CA GLY A 142 6.55 14.43 13.18
C GLY A 142 5.05 14.22 13.09
N LYS A 143 4.53 14.37 11.89
CA LYS A 143 3.09 14.25 11.60
C LYS A 143 2.55 12.85 11.93
N TRP A 144 3.37 11.82 11.77
CA TRP A 144 2.99 10.44 12.07
C TRP A 144 2.72 10.26 13.57
N GLY A 145 3.65 10.67 14.44
CA GLY A 145 3.46 10.59 15.89
C GLY A 145 2.26 11.39 16.40
N HIS A 146 2.06 12.61 15.90
CA HIS A 146 0.88 13.42 16.24
C HIS A 146 -0.44 12.78 15.77
N ALA A 147 -0.45 12.18 14.57
CA ALA A 147 -1.62 11.46 14.07
C ALA A 147 -1.92 10.21 14.89
N LEU A 148 -0.89 9.47 15.31
CA LEU A 148 -1.01 8.32 16.20
C LEU A 148 -1.63 8.70 17.55
N LEU A 149 -1.13 9.77 18.19
CA LEU A 149 -1.68 10.24 19.47
C LEU A 149 -3.16 10.61 19.34
N ARG A 150 -3.53 11.32 18.26
CA ARG A 150 -4.94 11.64 17.97
C ARG A 150 -5.77 10.39 17.68
N LEU A 151 -5.22 9.40 16.99
CA LEU A 151 -5.90 8.13 16.74
C LEU A 151 -6.21 7.40 18.05
N ILE A 152 -5.25 7.32 18.97
CA ILE A 152 -5.44 6.72 20.30
C ILE A 152 -6.59 7.41 21.05
N GLU A 153 -6.61 8.74 21.06
CA GLU A 153 -7.69 9.52 21.66
C GLU A 153 -9.07 9.24 21.02
N LEU A 154 -9.12 9.14 19.68
CA LEU A 154 -10.35 8.82 18.94
C LEU A 154 -10.89 7.42 19.26
N LEU A 155 -10.00 6.45 19.48
CA LEU A 155 -10.33 5.07 19.82
C LEU A 155 -10.64 4.87 21.31
N GLY A 156 -10.13 5.78 22.15
CA GLY A 156 -10.24 5.74 23.61
C GLY A 156 -9.09 4.93 24.21
N GLU A 157 -8.33 5.54 25.10
CA GLU A 157 -7.08 5.01 25.66
C GLU A 157 -7.24 3.63 26.29
N GLN A 158 -8.36 3.41 26.98
CA GLN A 158 -8.68 2.16 27.66
C GLN A 158 -8.90 0.98 26.69
N ASN A 159 -9.24 1.29 25.44
CA ASN A 159 -9.53 0.32 24.39
C ASN A 159 -8.29 0.02 23.53
N VAL A 160 -7.18 0.75 23.70
CA VAL A 160 -6.00 0.66 22.83
C VAL A 160 -4.80 0.04 23.54
N PHE A 161 -4.08 -0.80 22.82
CA PHE A 161 -2.70 -1.16 23.13
C PHE A 161 -1.80 -0.76 21.96
N LEU A 162 -0.71 -0.04 22.24
CA LEU A 162 0.26 0.38 21.22
C LEU A 162 1.53 -0.46 21.31
N SER A 163 1.92 -1.12 20.22
CA SER A 163 3.24 -1.73 20.07
C SER A 163 4.03 -1.08 18.94
N ILE A 164 5.19 -0.53 19.27
CA ILE A 164 6.15 0.00 18.29
C ILE A 164 7.45 -0.78 18.45
N TYR A 165 7.92 -1.38 17.36
CA TYR A 165 9.24 -1.98 17.28
C TYR A 165 10.12 -1.18 16.34
N GLU A 166 11.30 -0.80 16.81
CA GLU A 166 12.27 -0.05 16.05
C GLU A 166 13.61 -0.79 16.09
N ASN A 167 14.29 -0.87 14.94
CA ASN A 167 15.59 -1.52 14.85
C ASN A 167 16.63 -0.55 14.30
N ASN A 168 17.62 -0.23 15.14
CA ASN A 168 18.84 0.47 14.75
C ASN A 168 18.67 1.89 14.16
N SER A 169 17.73 2.70 14.65
CA SER A 169 17.63 4.12 14.23
C SER A 169 18.74 5.00 14.81
N GLY A 170 19.41 4.57 15.88
CA GLY A 170 20.45 5.36 16.52
C GLY A 170 19.90 6.45 17.44
N PRO A 171 20.79 7.28 18.02
CA PRO A 171 20.45 8.11 19.19
C PRO A 171 19.32 9.11 18.96
N GLU A 172 19.27 9.76 17.80
CA GLU A 172 18.22 10.73 17.47
C GLU A 172 16.85 10.07 17.30
N GLY A 173 16.80 8.87 16.70
CA GLY A 173 15.60 8.06 16.62
C GLY A 173 15.14 7.58 18.00
N ASP A 174 16.08 7.10 18.82
CA ASP A 174 15.80 6.64 20.19
C ASP A 174 15.19 7.76 21.05
N ASP A 175 15.74 8.98 20.99
CA ASP A 175 15.24 10.15 21.71
C ASP A 175 13.83 10.58 21.23
N ALA A 176 13.60 10.55 19.92
CA ALA A 176 12.30 10.83 19.34
C ALA A 176 11.25 9.79 19.74
N LEU A 177 11.63 8.51 19.74
CA LEU A 177 10.76 7.41 20.14
C LEU A 177 10.42 7.50 21.64
N GLN A 178 11.39 7.87 22.48
CA GLN A 178 11.16 8.11 23.90
C GLN A 178 10.22 9.31 24.14
N THR A 179 10.41 10.41 23.39
CA THR A 179 9.54 11.60 23.45
C THR A 179 8.10 11.27 23.05
N LEU A 180 7.91 10.43 22.03
CA LEU A 180 6.59 9.92 21.67
C LEU A 180 6.03 9.02 22.77
N ALA A 181 6.87 8.12 23.31
CA ALA A 181 6.48 7.23 24.39
C ALA A 181 5.95 8.00 25.59
N ASP A 182 6.58 9.10 26.01
CA ASP A 182 6.15 9.92 27.14
C ASP A 182 4.76 10.56 26.94
N GLN A 183 4.36 10.79 25.68
CA GLN A 183 3.05 11.35 25.34
C GLN A 183 1.94 10.30 25.19
N VAL A 184 2.28 9.03 24.98
CA VAL A 184 1.28 7.95 24.80
C VAL A 184 0.58 7.65 26.12
N THR A 185 -0.75 7.80 26.10
CA THR A 185 -1.63 7.67 27.27
C THR A 185 -2.24 6.27 27.46
N CYS A 186 -2.25 5.42 26.42
CA CYS A 186 -2.74 4.05 26.49
C CYS A 186 -1.65 3.06 26.96
N ASN A 187 -2.04 1.80 27.18
CA ASN A 187 -1.08 0.72 27.40
C ASN A 187 -0.17 0.57 26.17
N LYS A 188 1.13 0.32 26.41
CA LYS A 188 2.12 0.32 25.33
C LYS A 188 3.30 -0.62 25.56
N SER A 189 3.92 -1.03 24.47
CA SER A 189 5.24 -1.65 24.40
C SER A 189 6.01 -0.98 23.26
N ILE A 190 6.95 -0.11 23.61
CA ILE A 190 7.76 0.64 22.66
C ILE A 190 9.19 0.19 22.87
N VAL A 191 9.77 -0.46 21.86
CA VAL A 191 11.08 -1.10 21.94
C VAL A 191 11.96 -0.58 20.81
N SER A 192 13.09 0.03 21.18
CA SER A 192 14.21 0.24 20.27
C SER A 192 15.28 -0.81 20.56
N GLU A 193 15.61 -1.62 19.55
CA GLU A 193 16.66 -2.63 19.63
C GLU A 193 17.89 -2.17 18.83
N PRO A 194 19.02 -1.87 19.50
CA PRO A 194 20.25 -1.52 18.82
C PRO A 194 20.86 -2.80 18.23
N GLY A 195 20.74 -2.93 16.91
CA GLY A 195 21.28 -4.07 16.18
C GLY A 195 20.59 -5.36 16.57
N LEU A 196 19.38 -5.58 16.03
CA LEU A 196 18.68 -6.87 16.01
C LEU A 196 19.69 -8.02 16.06
N SER A 197 19.62 -8.89 17.07
CA SER A 197 20.45 -10.09 17.10
C SER A 197 20.10 -10.99 15.91
N LEU A 198 20.80 -10.76 14.79
CA LEU A 198 20.64 -11.47 13.52
C LEU A 198 21.02 -12.96 13.63
N GLY A 199 21.59 -13.38 14.76
CA GLY A 199 21.99 -14.77 15.01
C GLY A 199 20.82 -15.74 15.04
N GLY A 200 19.60 -15.27 15.37
CA GLY A 200 18.39 -16.11 15.38
C GLY A 200 17.71 -16.25 14.01
N LEU A 201 18.10 -15.46 13.01
CA LEU A 201 17.47 -15.49 11.69
C LEU A 201 18.03 -16.60 10.81
N PRO A 202 17.18 -17.28 10.02
CA PRO A 202 17.63 -18.30 9.09
C PRO A 202 18.56 -17.68 8.03
N ARG A 203 19.65 -18.38 7.72
CA ARG A 203 20.59 -18.00 6.66
C ARG A 203 20.57 -19.03 5.55
N VAL A 204 20.52 -18.56 4.31
CA VAL A 204 20.52 -19.38 3.11
C VAL A 204 21.84 -19.24 2.38
N ALA A 205 22.33 -20.32 1.78
CA ALA A 205 23.52 -20.28 0.93
C ALA A 205 23.14 -19.71 -0.44
N ILE A 206 23.75 -18.60 -0.81
CA ILE A 206 23.61 -18.00 -2.15
C ILE A 206 24.55 -18.72 -3.14
N PRO A 207 24.41 -18.54 -4.47
CA PRO A 207 25.24 -19.21 -5.47
C PRO A 207 26.75 -19.03 -5.27
N GLU A 208 27.18 -17.92 -4.67
CA GLU A 208 28.59 -17.64 -4.35
C GLU A 208 29.10 -18.41 -3.11
N GLY A 209 28.24 -19.20 -2.46
CA GLY A 209 28.55 -20.01 -1.27
C GLY A 209 28.44 -19.27 0.07
N GLU A 210 28.32 -17.94 0.04
CA GLU A 210 28.08 -17.14 1.25
C GLU A 210 26.71 -17.45 1.87
N LYS A 211 26.63 -17.40 3.20
CA LYS A 211 25.37 -17.56 3.94
C LYS A 211 24.78 -16.20 4.30
N ARG A 212 23.62 -15.89 3.74
CA ARG A 212 22.96 -14.58 3.87
C ARG A 212 21.55 -14.69 4.42
N ILE A 213 21.08 -13.63 5.07
CA ILE A 213 19.71 -13.51 5.56
C ILE A 213 18.85 -12.98 4.41
N ARG A 214 17.74 -13.65 4.09
CA ARG A 214 16.82 -13.16 3.06
C ARG A 214 16.05 -11.95 3.58
N ARG A 215 15.78 -10.99 2.69
CA ARG A 215 14.98 -9.79 3.00
C ARG A 215 13.66 -10.15 3.68
N ILE A 216 12.92 -11.11 3.12
CA ILE A 216 11.58 -11.48 3.62
C ILE A 216 11.66 -12.15 5.00
N ASP A 217 12.67 -12.97 5.30
CA ASP A 217 12.85 -13.55 6.64
C ASP A 217 13.07 -12.44 7.68
N TYR A 218 13.91 -11.45 7.36
CA TYR A 218 14.13 -10.29 8.21
C TYR A 218 12.85 -9.45 8.39
N LEU A 219 12.12 -9.14 7.31
CA LEU A 219 10.89 -8.36 7.37
C LEU A 219 9.78 -9.08 8.16
N ALA A 220 9.65 -10.39 7.99
CA ALA A 220 8.70 -11.19 8.76
C ALA A 220 9.03 -11.16 10.27
N GLU A 221 10.30 -11.30 10.63
CA GLU A 221 10.74 -11.25 12.02
C GLU A 221 10.43 -9.92 12.70
N VAL A 222 10.83 -8.80 12.10
CA VAL A 222 10.57 -7.48 12.70
C VAL A 222 9.08 -7.21 12.85
N ARG A 223 8.25 -7.72 11.93
CA ARG A 223 6.80 -7.61 12.06
C ARG A 223 6.23 -8.46 13.19
N ASN A 224 6.76 -9.67 13.36
CA ASN A 224 6.40 -10.55 14.46
C ASN A 224 6.81 -9.97 15.82
N ARG A 225 7.92 -9.23 15.90
CA ARG A 225 8.32 -8.50 17.13
C ARG A 225 7.32 -7.42 17.52
N ALA A 226 6.83 -6.64 16.56
CA ALA A 226 5.76 -5.67 16.82
C ALA A 226 4.43 -6.32 17.23
N LEU A 227 4.20 -7.59 16.91
CA LEU A 227 3.03 -8.35 17.37
C LEU A 227 3.29 -9.20 18.63
N GLN A 228 4.52 -9.28 19.11
CA GLN A 228 4.87 -10.11 20.26
C GLN A 228 4.06 -9.75 21.52
N PRO A 229 3.81 -8.48 21.86
CA PRO A 229 3.01 -8.13 23.04
C PRO A 229 1.56 -8.63 22.97
N LEU A 230 1.00 -8.80 21.76
CA LEU A 230 -0.35 -9.36 21.59
C LEU A 230 -0.43 -10.80 22.10
N ARG A 231 0.60 -11.61 21.82
CA ARG A 231 0.65 -13.04 22.18
C ARG A 231 0.78 -13.26 23.68
N ASN A 232 1.43 -12.32 24.35
CA ASN A 232 1.67 -12.37 25.79
C ASN A 232 0.57 -11.64 26.58
N SER A 233 -0.50 -11.17 25.91
CA SER A 233 -1.57 -10.42 26.55
C SER A 233 -2.66 -11.36 27.04
N ASP A 234 -3.09 -11.16 28.29
CA ASP A 234 -4.31 -11.79 28.82
C ASP A 234 -5.59 -11.12 28.30
N LYS A 235 -5.45 -9.95 27.64
CA LYS A 235 -6.57 -9.18 27.07
C LYS A 235 -6.81 -9.64 25.64
N THR A 236 -8.08 -9.88 25.30
CA THR A 236 -8.48 -10.17 23.92
C THR A 236 -8.74 -8.89 23.13
N TYR A 237 -8.24 -8.86 21.91
CA TYR A 237 -8.42 -7.75 20.97
C TYR A 237 -9.41 -8.13 19.87
N ASN A 238 -10.19 -7.16 19.43
CA ASN A 238 -11.13 -7.29 18.31
C ASN A 238 -10.45 -6.99 16.98
N LYS A 239 -9.60 -5.94 16.95
CA LYS A 239 -8.93 -5.47 15.74
C LYS A 239 -7.43 -5.30 15.98
N ILE A 240 -6.65 -5.57 14.94
CA ILE A 240 -5.25 -5.13 14.85
C ILE A 240 -5.20 -4.04 13.79
N LEU A 241 -4.56 -2.91 14.08
CA LEU A 241 -4.20 -1.90 13.09
C LEU A 241 -2.69 -1.89 12.93
N TYR A 242 -2.20 -2.32 11.77
CA TYR A 242 -0.80 -2.25 11.43
C TYR A 242 -0.51 -0.98 10.65
N LEU A 243 0.47 -0.19 11.11
CA LEU A 243 0.87 1.08 10.53
C LEU A 243 2.32 1.03 10.05
N ASN A 244 2.54 1.40 8.78
CA ASN A 244 3.85 1.79 8.29
C ASN A 244 4.13 3.27 8.63
N ASP A 245 5.27 3.78 8.16
CA ASP A 245 5.75 5.17 8.20
C ASP A 245 5.00 6.14 7.26
N VAL A 246 3.69 5.96 7.10
CA VAL A 246 2.86 6.76 6.18
C VAL A 246 2.23 7.98 6.86
N ILE A 247 2.02 9.06 6.11
CA ILE A 247 1.14 10.16 6.52
C ILE A 247 -0.31 9.74 6.32
N PHE A 248 -1.13 9.84 7.38
CA PHE A 248 -2.55 9.45 7.40
C PHE A 248 -3.44 10.44 8.17
N ASP A 249 -4.74 10.44 7.89
CA ASP A 249 -5.78 11.11 8.70
C ASP A 249 -6.27 10.13 9.79
N PRO A 250 -6.21 10.48 11.08
CA PRO A 250 -6.69 9.63 12.17
C PRO A 250 -8.17 9.23 12.03
N VAL A 251 -9.02 10.09 11.48
CA VAL A 251 -10.44 9.77 11.23
C VAL A 251 -10.57 8.71 10.14
N GLU A 252 -9.73 8.76 9.12
CA GLU A 252 -9.69 7.75 8.05
C GLU A 252 -9.19 6.40 8.57
N ALA A 253 -8.26 6.37 9.53
CA ALA A 253 -7.85 5.13 10.21
C ALA A 253 -9.01 4.50 11.03
N VAL A 254 -9.80 5.31 11.74
CA VAL A 254 -11.02 4.83 12.43
C VAL A 254 -12.06 4.32 11.42
N GLN A 255 -12.21 5.00 10.28
CA GLN A 255 -13.09 4.55 9.20
C GLN A 255 -12.62 3.22 8.57
N LEU A 256 -11.30 3.00 8.45
CA LEU A 256 -10.77 1.73 7.97
C LEU A 256 -11.19 0.58 8.90
N LEU A 257 -11.06 0.79 10.22
CA LEU A 257 -11.40 -0.17 11.28
C LEU A 257 -12.90 -0.50 11.35
N PHE A 258 -13.76 0.51 11.23
CA PHE A 258 -15.18 0.38 11.61
C PHE A 258 -16.20 0.67 10.50
N CYS A 259 -15.77 1.04 9.29
CA CYS A 259 -16.71 1.33 8.20
C CYS A 259 -16.54 0.43 6.96
N THR A 260 -15.39 -0.19 6.76
CA THR A 260 -15.10 -0.98 5.55
C THR A 260 -16.01 -2.21 5.47
N ASN A 261 -16.72 -2.36 4.36
CA ASN A 261 -17.63 -3.50 4.12
C ASN A 261 -18.63 -3.70 5.27
N ALA A 262 -19.22 -2.60 5.74
CA ALA A 262 -20.19 -2.65 6.84
C ALA A 262 -21.46 -3.41 6.43
N ASP A 263 -21.96 -4.26 7.33
CA ASP A 263 -23.23 -4.96 7.15
C ASP A 263 -24.46 -4.03 7.37
N ALA A 264 -25.66 -4.60 7.33
CA ALA A 264 -26.90 -3.86 7.52
C ALA A 264 -27.03 -3.19 8.90
N ASN A 265 -26.28 -3.66 9.91
CA ASN A 265 -26.24 -3.07 11.25
C ASN A 265 -25.10 -2.05 11.39
N GLY A 266 -24.29 -1.84 10.35
CA GLY A 266 -23.16 -0.92 10.35
C GLY A 266 -21.88 -1.51 10.94
N VAL A 267 -21.82 -2.83 11.15
CA VAL A 267 -20.62 -3.49 11.68
C VAL A 267 -19.69 -3.85 10.53
N ALA A 268 -18.42 -3.47 10.61
CA ALA A 268 -17.42 -3.74 9.57
C ALA A 268 -17.08 -5.24 9.46
N GLN A 269 -17.28 -5.81 8.27
CA GLN A 269 -17.11 -7.24 8.00
C GLN A 269 -15.89 -7.49 7.11
N TYR A 270 -14.76 -7.88 7.68
CA TYR A 270 -13.56 -8.24 6.91
C TYR A 270 -12.63 -9.16 7.70
N ARG A 271 -11.78 -9.91 6.98
CA ARG A 271 -10.58 -10.53 7.56
C ARG A 271 -9.42 -9.54 7.57
N ALA A 272 -9.31 -8.75 6.50
CA ALA A 272 -8.38 -7.64 6.39
C ALA A 272 -8.99 -6.48 5.58
N ALA A 273 -8.69 -5.25 5.98
CA ALA A 273 -9.04 -4.03 5.26
C ALA A 273 -7.81 -3.12 5.14
N CYS A 274 -7.37 -2.83 3.92
CA CYS A 274 -6.16 -2.03 3.67
C CYS A 274 -6.52 -0.65 3.13
N ALA A 275 -5.76 0.38 3.52
CA ALA A 275 -5.76 1.66 2.85
C ALA A 275 -5.14 1.56 1.44
N VAL A 276 -5.11 2.68 0.70
CA VAL A 276 -4.36 2.79 -0.55
C VAL A 276 -3.21 3.77 -0.34
N ASP A 277 -1.98 3.32 -0.53
CA ASP A 277 -0.78 4.12 -0.34
C ASP A 277 -0.22 4.69 -1.64
N PHE A 278 0.46 5.82 -1.50
CA PHE A 278 0.94 6.61 -2.62
C PHE A 278 2.38 7.05 -2.40
N SER A 279 3.24 6.73 -3.37
CA SER A 279 4.61 7.27 -3.44
C SER A 279 4.62 8.69 -4.00
N ASN A 280 3.65 9.00 -4.84
CA ASN A 280 3.30 10.36 -5.21
C ASN A 280 1.80 10.48 -5.42
N ALA A 281 1.29 11.70 -5.57
CA ALA A 281 -0.14 11.99 -5.59
C ALA A 281 -1.01 11.23 -6.63
N PHE A 282 -0.41 10.54 -7.62
CA PHE A 282 -1.15 9.70 -8.58
C PHE A 282 -0.64 8.25 -8.66
N LYS A 283 0.49 7.94 -8.03
CA LYS A 283 1.18 6.66 -8.17
C LYS A 283 1.01 5.80 -6.94
N PHE A 284 0.27 4.71 -7.10
CA PHE A 284 0.09 3.66 -6.11
C PHE A 284 1.44 3.00 -5.79
N TYR A 285 1.71 2.77 -4.51
CA TYR A 285 3.00 2.28 -4.06
C TYR A 285 3.03 0.76 -3.87
N ASP A 286 2.06 0.18 -3.15
CA ASP A 286 2.08 -1.22 -2.76
C ASP A 286 1.73 -2.22 -3.89
N THR A 287 2.57 -2.24 -4.92
CA THR A 287 2.43 -3.14 -6.06
C THR A 287 2.92 -4.55 -5.75
N TYR A 288 3.74 -4.71 -4.70
CA TYR A 288 4.38 -5.97 -4.35
C TYR A 288 3.46 -6.87 -3.53
N ALA A 289 2.83 -6.36 -2.47
CA ALA A 289 1.94 -7.17 -1.63
C ALA A 289 0.52 -7.28 -2.21
N THR A 290 0.06 -6.28 -2.96
CA THR A 290 -1.32 -6.25 -3.46
C THR A 290 -1.54 -7.20 -4.64
N ARG A 291 -2.55 -8.06 -4.52
CA ARG A 291 -2.98 -9.00 -5.57
C ARG A 291 -4.49 -8.92 -5.76
N ASP A 292 -4.93 -8.95 -7.01
CA ASP A 292 -6.35 -8.96 -7.31
C ASP A 292 -7.04 -10.22 -6.77
N MET A 293 -8.37 -10.29 -6.85
CA MET A 293 -9.14 -11.40 -6.29
C MET A 293 -8.73 -12.79 -6.82
N GLU A 294 -8.13 -12.86 -8.01
CA GLU A 294 -7.66 -14.09 -8.65
C GLU A 294 -6.14 -14.30 -8.50
N GLY A 295 -5.49 -13.47 -7.70
CA GLY A 295 -4.05 -13.52 -7.42
C GLY A 295 -3.17 -12.91 -8.51
N TYR A 296 -3.73 -12.19 -9.48
CA TYR A 296 -2.91 -11.44 -10.43
C TYR A 296 -2.22 -10.25 -9.74
N GLY A 297 -1.00 -9.96 -10.15
CA GLY A 297 -0.36 -8.69 -9.85
C GLY A 297 -1.18 -7.52 -10.42
N ILE A 298 -0.99 -6.34 -9.86
CA ILE A 298 -1.60 -5.13 -10.40
C ILE A 298 -1.02 -4.79 -11.80
N GLY A 299 -1.67 -3.85 -12.49
CA GLY A 299 -1.14 -3.26 -13.71
C GLY A 299 -0.25 -2.06 -13.42
N LEU A 300 -0.24 -1.10 -14.36
CA LEU A 300 0.43 0.18 -14.14
C LEU A 300 -0.07 0.86 -12.86
N PRO A 301 0.84 1.49 -12.09
CA PRO A 301 0.57 1.95 -10.72
C PRO A 301 -0.23 3.26 -10.65
N PHE A 302 -1.24 3.42 -11.50
CA PHE A 302 -2.21 4.53 -11.42
C PHE A 302 -3.62 3.99 -11.63
N TYR A 303 -4.63 4.76 -11.24
CA TYR A 303 -6.02 4.34 -11.27
C TYR A 303 -6.43 3.72 -12.62
N PRO A 304 -7.17 2.58 -12.65
CA PRO A 304 -7.75 1.84 -11.52
C PRO A 304 -6.85 0.76 -10.90
N TRP A 305 -5.53 0.82 -11.12
CA TRP A 305 -4.50 -0.10 -10.59
C TRP A 305 -4.58 -1.54 -11.13
N PHE A 306 -5.73 -2.19 -11.05
CA PHE A 306 -5.96 -3.56 -11.50
C PHE A 306 -6.16 -3.66 -13.02
N THR A 307 -5.74 -4.79 -13.59
CA THR A 307 -5.88 -5.10 -15.01
C THR A 307 -7.24 -5.73 -15.33
N THR A 308 -7.47 -6.05 -16.59
CA THR A 308 -8.64 -6.77 -17.08
C THR A 308 -8.44 -8.29 -17.14
N ALA A 309 -7.34 -8.81 -16.59
CA ALA A 309 -7.05 -10.25 -16.58
C ALA A 309 -8.05 -11.05 -15.74
N GLY A 310 -8.20 -12.33 -16.07
CA GLY A 310 -9.17 -13.21 -15.43
C GLY A 310 -10.60 -12.69 -15.59
N SER A 311 -11.37 -12.75 -14.50
CA SER A 311 -12.68 -12.13 -14.41
C SER A 311 -12.60 -10.61 -14.26
N GLY A 312 -11.48 -10.01 -13.86
CA GLY A 312 -11.34 -8.55 -13.65
C GLY A 312 -12.21 -7.98 -12.52
N GLN A 313 -12.53 -8.77 -11.49
CA GLN A 313 -13.45 -8.39 -10.42
C GLN A 313 -12.95 -7.19 -9.59
N SER A 314 -11.70 -7.20 -9.13
CA SER A 314 -11.13 -6.09 -8.36
C SER A 314 -11.16 -4.78 -9.15
N ARG A 315 -10.88 -4.85 -10.46
CA ARG A 315 -10.96 -3.67 -11.34
C ARG A 315 -12.39 -3.13 -11.45
N ARG A 316 -13.40 -4.00 -11.56
CA ARG A 316 -14.81 -3.57 -11.55
C ARG A 316 -15.18 -2.91 -10.23
N ASP A 317 -14.81 -3.49 -9.10
CA ASP A 317 -15.10 -2.94 -7.78
C ASP A 317 -14.52 -1.50 -7.65
N VAL A 318 -13.31 -1.26 -8.16
CA VAL A 318 -12.68 0.08 -8.21
C VAL A 318 -13.46 1.06 -9.10
N LEU A 319 -13.89 0.62 -10.29
CA LEU A 319 -14.66 1.47 -11.20
C LEU A 319 -16.07 1.80 -10.66
N GLU A 320 -16.67 0.85 -9.95
CA GLU A 320 -17.97 1.01 -9.29
C GLU A 320 -17.89 1.89 -8.03
N GLY A 321 -16.68 2.19 -7.53
CA GLY A 321 -16.49 3.08 -6.39
C GLY A 321 -16.78 2.42 -5.05
N ARG A 322 -16.60 1.10 -4.94
CA ARG A 322 -16.83 0.34 -3.70
C ARG A 322 -15.75 0.63 -2.67
N ASP A 323 -16.13 0.72 -1.40
CA ASP A 323 -15.21 0.74 -0.25
C ASP A 323 -14.61 -0.64 0.06
N SER A 324 -15.25 -1.70 -0.44
CA SER A 324 -14.86 -3.09 -0.30
C SER A 324 -14.33 -3.69 -1.60
N VAL A 325 -13.26 -3.12 -2.17
CA VAL A 325 -12.61 -3.68 -3.36
C VAL A 325 -12.02 -5.04 -3.00
N ARG A 326 -12.60 -6.12 -3.55
CA ARG A 326 -12.16 -7.47 -3.24
C ARG A 326 -10.78 -7.74 -3.80
N VAL A 327 -9.89 -8.22 -2.94
CA VAL A 327 -8.50 -8.54 -3.27
C VAL A 327 -8.12 -9.85 -2.59
N ARG A 328 -7.13 -10.55 -3.14
CA ARG A 328 -6.57 -11.73 -2.48
C ARG A 328 -5.55 -11.34 -1.41
N SER A 329 -4.89 -10.19 -1.56
CA SER A 329 -3.98 -9.60 -0.57
C SER A 329 -3.82 -8.09 -0.80
N CYS A 330 -3.47 -7.36 0.25
CA CYS A 330 -3.12 -5.94 0.22
C CYS A 330 -2.31 -5.55 1.46
N TRP A 331 -1.59 -4.43 1.45
CA TRP A 331 -0.98 -3.87 2.66
C TRP A 331 -1.26 -2.37 2.75
N GLY A 332 -0.96 -1.63 1.69
CA GLY A 332 -1.40 -0.25 1.48
C GLY A 332 -0.99 0.74 2.57
N GLY A 333 0.15 0.51 3.24
CA GLY A 333 0.73 1.37 4.29
C GLY A 333 -0.02 1.40 5.62
N MET A 334 -1.29 0.99 5.65
CA MET A 334 -2.12 0.87 6.84
C MET A 334 -3.15 -0.23 6.61
N VAL A 335 -3.14 -1.25 7.46
CA VAL A 335 -4.04 -2.41 7.35
C VAL A 335 -4.70 -2.72 8.68
N ALA A 336 -6.02 -2.95 8.64
CA ALA A 336 -6.79 -3.44 9.76
C ALA A 336 -7.05 -4.95 9.58
N PHE A 337 -6.74 -5.76 10.58
CA PHE A 337 -7.05 -7.19 10.61
C PHE A 337 -8.11 -7.51 11.66
N ASP A 338 -8.88 -8.57 11.40
CA ASP A 338 -9.60 -9.27 12.45
C ASP A 338 -8.59 -9.96 13.37
N ALA A 339 -8.52 -9.52 14.62
CA ALA A 339 -7.49 -9.94 15.55
C ALA A 339 -7.61 -11.41 15.97
N ARG A 340 -8.76 -12.07 15.73
CA ARG A 340 -8.98 -13.48 16.10
C ARG A 340 -7.97 -14.42 15.44
N TYR A 341 -7.49 -14.07 14.24
CA TYR A 341 -6.50 -14.88 13.52
C TYR A 341 -5.09 -14.83 14.11
N PHE A 342 -4.81 -13.84 14.98
CA PHE A 342 -3.48 -13.60 15.55
C PHE A 342 -3.42 -13.93 17.05
N GLN A 343 -4.47 -14.56 17.58
CA GLN A 343 -4.64 -14.87 18.99
C GLN A 343 -5.13 -16.33 19.14
N GLY A 344 -4.89 -16.94 20.31
CA GLY A 344 -5.34 -18.30 20.62
C GLY A 344 -4.24 -19.36 20.53
N GLN A 345 -4.63 -20.61 20.26
CA GLN A 345 -3.73 -21.78 20.29
C GLN A 345 -2.71 -21.79 19.14
N ASP A 346 -3.14 -21.36 17.94
CA ASP A 346 -2.31 -21.35 16.72
C ASP A 346 -2.42 -19.98 16.03
N PRO A 347 -1.79 -18.94 16.60
CA PRO A 347 -1.86 -17.60 16.06
C PRO A 347 -1.01 -17.48 14.78
N ILE A 348 -1.59 -16.87 13.75
CA ILE A 348 -0.88 -16.63 12.49
C ILE A 348 0.28 -15.66 12.71
N GLN A 349 1.37 -15.92 11.99
CA GLN A 349 2.61 -15.16 12.09
C GLN A 349 3.07 -14.77 10.69
N PHE A 350 3.79 -13.65 10.58
CA PHE A 350 4.48 -13.34 9.34
C PHE A 350 5.58 -14.38 9.10
N ARG A 351 5.75 -14.78 7.84
CA ARG A 351 6.76 -15.75 7.42
C ARG A 351 7.22 -15.45 5.99
N ALA A 352 8.33 -16.06 5.60
CA ALA A 352 8.77 -16.14 4.22
C ALA A 352 8.33 -17.47 3.57
N ASP A 353 8.33 -17.51 2.24
CA ASP A 353 8.28 -18.77 1.50
C ASP A 353 9.59 -19.56 1.77
N PRO A 354 9.56 -20.90 1.92
CA PRO A 354 10.76 -21.69 2.20
C PRO A 354 11.75 -21.75 1.03
N GLU A 355 11.34 -21.45 -0.20
CA GLU A 355 12.20 -21.55 -1.37
C GLU A 355 13.10 -20.31 -1.52
N VAL A 356 14.40 -20.56 -1.72
CA VAL A 356 15.44 -19.52 -1.73
C VAL A 356 15.21 -18.45 -2.81
N PHE A 357 14.85 -18.84 -4.03
CA PHE A 357 14.64 -17.94 -5.17
C PHE A 357 13.15 -17.71 -5.48
N TRP A 358 12.29 -17.80 -4.47
CA TRP A 358 10.92 -17.34 -4.52
C TRP A 358 10.75 -16.15 -3.57
N ASP A 359 10.94 -14.96 -4.12
CA ASP A 359 10.76 -13.71 -3.37
C ASP A 359 9.26 -13.38 -3.34
N ALA A 360 8.65 -13.64 -2.19
CA ALA A 360 7.24 -13.42 -1.91
C ALA A 360 7.05 -12.52 -0.70
N SER A 361 6.23 -11.48 -0.85
CA SER A 361 6.00 -10.52 0.23
C SER A 361 5.35 -11.18 1.44
N GLU A 362 5.94 -11.02 2.63
CA GLU A 362 5.35 -11.42 3.91
C GLU A 362 4.00 -10.73 4.15
N CYS A 363 3.83 -9.50 3.65
CA CYS A 363 2.58 -8.76 3.69
C CYS A 363 1.49 -9.35 2.78
N CYS A 364 1.86 -10.10 1.74
CA CYS A 364 0.91 -10.88 0.96
C CYS A 364 0.64 -12.25 1.58
N ILE A 365 1.71 -12.92 2.03
CA ILE A 365 1.64 -14.27 2.61
C ILE A 365 0.69 -14.32 3.81
N ILE A 366 0.70 -13.28 4.67
CA ILE A 366 -0.19 -13.21 5.83
C ILE A 366 -1.68 -13.33 5.44
N HIS A 367 -2.08 -12.81 4.27
CA HIS A 367 -3.46 -12.97 3.78
C HIS A 367 -3.75 -14.40 3.32
N ALA A 368 -2.78 -15.06 2.69
CA ALA A 368 -2.90 -16.46 2.32
C ALA A 368 -3.06 -17.35 3.56
N ASP A 369 -2.31 -17.06 4.63
CA ASP A 369 -2.38 -17.80 5.88
C ASP A 369 -3.70 -17.56 6.61
N ILE A 370 -4.17 -16.31 6.69
CA ILE A 370 -5.52 -15.97 7.21
C ILE A 370 -6.60 -16.68 6.40
N GLN A 371 -6.44 -16.77 5.08
CA GLN A 371 -7.40 -17.45 4.23
C GLN A 371 -7.44 -18.96 4.50
N SER A 372 -6.29 -19.60 4.68
CA SER A 372 -6.18 -21.02 5.00
C SER A 372 -6.69 -21.37 6.39
N ALA A 373 -6.48 -20.49 7.38
CA ALA A 373 -6.92 -20.69 8.76
C ALA A 373 -8.42 -20.40 8.97
N ALA A 374 -9.08 -19.72 8.03
CA ALA A 374 -10.48 -19.33 8.19
C ALA A 374 -11.41 -20.56 8.24
N PRO A 375 -12.29 -20.66 9.25
CA PRO A 375 -13.20 -21.79 9.35
C PRO A 375 -14.17 -21.82 8.16
N VAL A 376 -14.59 -23.02 7.75
CA VAL A 376 -15.53 -23.22 6.64
C VAL A 376 -16.98 -22.98 7.10
N SER A 377 -17.24 -21.86 7.79
CA SER A 377 -18.60 -21.41 8.10
C SER A 377 -19.11 -20.45 7.04
N GLU A 378 -20.43 -20.39 6.84
CA GLU A 378 -21.07 -19.43 5.91
C GLU A 378 -20.70 -17.98 6.22
N GLU A 379 -20.61 -17.62 7.51
CA GLU A 379 -20.19 -16.30 7.96
C GLU A 379 -18.73 -16.02 7.55
N SER A 380 -17.83 -16.98 7.78
CA SER A 380 -16.42 -16.84 7.39
C SER A 380 -16.23 -16.83 5.87
N ARG A 381 -17.07 -17.50 5.09
CA ARG A 381 -17.05 -17.45 3.61
C ARG A 381 -17.34 -16.05 3.06
N ASN A 382 -18.11 -15.25 3.79
CA ASN A 382 -18.47 -13.89 3.39
C ASN A 382 -17.42 -12.84 3.78
N LEU A 383 -16.51 -13.17 4.70
CA LEU A 383 -15.40 -12.30 5.08
C LEU A 383 -14.24 -12.45 4.09
N GLY A 384 -13.82 -11.36 3.48
CA GLY A 384 -12.67 -11.30 2.57
C GLY A 384 -11.58 -10.35 3.03
N SER A 385 -10.57 -10.20 2.17
CA SER A 385 -9.65 -9.07 2.22
C SER A 385 -10.12 -7.98 1.26
N TYR A 386 -10.11 -6.74 1.75
CA TYR A 386 -10.59 -5.60 0.99
C TYR A 386 -9.56 -4.48 0.95
N MET A 387 -9.39 -3.89 -0.22
CA MET A 387 -8.72 -2.61 -0.37
C MET A 387 -9.79 -1.51 -0.30
N ASN A 388 -9.55 -0.45 0.48
CA ASN A 388 -10.50 0.65 0.67
C ASN A 388 -9.99 1.96 0.07
N PRO A 389 -10.37 2.33 -1.17
CA PRO A 389 -9.82 3.51 -1.84
C PRO A 389 -10.35 4.86 -1.33
N PHE A 390 -11.29 4.87 -0.38
CA PHE A 390 -11.67 6.08 0.34
C PHE A 390 -10.59 6.51 1.35
N ILE A 391 -9.86 5.54 1.90
CA ILE A 391 -8.79 5.72 2.88
C ILE A 391 -7.47 5.79 2.13
N ARG A 392 -6.85 6.97 2.06
CA ARG A 392 -5.61 7.14 1.28
C ARG A 392 -4.48 7.71 2.11
N VAL A 393 -3.32 7.06 2.05
CA VAL A 393 -2.13 7.44 2.79
C VAL A 393 -0.97 7.72 1.82
N ALA A 394 0.07 8.41 2.28
CA ALA A 394 1.26 8.64 1.44
C ALA A 394 2.53 8.74 2.26
N TYR A 395 3.66 8.42 1.64
CA TYR A 395 4.98 8.43 2.30
C TYR A 395 5.59 9.83 2.49
N ASP A 396 4.95 10.86 1.90
CA ASP A 396 5.33 12.24 2.14
C ASP A 396 4.11 13.18 2.24
N ALA A 397 4.29 14.25 3.00
CA ALA A 397 3.23 15.21 3.30
C ALA A 397 2.71 15.95 2.06
N ARG A 398 3.57 16.19 1.06
CA ARG A 398 3.19 16.86 -0.17
C ARG A 398 2.26 15.95 -0.95
N SER A 399 2.66 14.71 -1.20
CA SER A 399 1.81 13.73 -1.89
C SER A 399 0.48 13.55 -1.19
N HIS A 400 0.48 13.36 0.14
CA HIS A 400 -0.75 13.26 0.94
C HIS A 400 -1.70 14.44 0.71
N SER A 401 -1.19 15.68 0.75
CA SER A 401 -2.00 16.90 0.56
C SER A 401 -2.65 17.00 -0.84
N TRP A 402 -2.07 16.36 -1.85
CA TRP A 402 -2.58 16.38 -3.23
C TRP A 402 -3.59 15.26 -3.52
N LEU A 403 -3.71 14.22 -2.68
CA LEU A 403 -4.58 13.06 -2.92
C LEU A 403 -6.07 13.42 -3.04
N TRP A 404 -6.53 14.45 -2.34
CA TRP A 404 -7.90 14.95 -2.49
C TRP A 404 -8.15 15.59 -3.87
N LEU A 405 -7.12 16.18 -4.48
CA LEU A 405 -7.26 16.81 -5.79
C LEU A 405 -7.14 15.78 -6.91
N THR A 406 -6.18 14.86 -6.82
CA THR A 406 -5.92 13.87 -7.88
C THR A 406 -7.08 12.89 -8.06
N ARG A 407 -7.76 12.50 -6.97
CA ARG A 407 -8.95 11.63 -7.04
C ARG A 407 -10.10 12.19 -7.87
N ARG A 408 -10.15 13.52 -8.07
CA ARG A 408 -11.20 14.15 -8.90
C ARG A 408 -11.06 13.81 -10.38
N PHE A 409 -9.83 13.57 -10.85
CA PHE A 409 -9.55 13.38 -12.28
C PHE A 409 -9.29 11.92 -12.66
N GLU A 410 -8.95 11.07 -11.68
CA GLU A 410 -8.38 9.75 -11.94
C GLU A 410 -9.27 8.80 -12.74
N LYS A 411 -10.60 8.96 -12.74
CA LYS A 411 -11.50 8.16 -13.59
C LYS A 411 -11.16 8.25 -15.08
N LEU A 412 -10.60 9.38 -15.52
CA LEU A 412 -10.13 9.58 -16.89
C LEU A 412 -8.96 8.66 -17.26
N TYR A 413 -8.24 8.14 -16.26
CA TYR A 413 -7.09 7.28 -16.47
C TYR A 413 -7.50 5.84 -16.83
N SER A 414 -8.75 5.46 -16.61
CA SER A 414 -9.22 4.08 -16.83
C SER A 414 -9.03 3.54 -18.26
N LEU A 415 -9.25 4.39 -19.27
CA LEU A 415 -9.03 4.04 -20.68
C LEU A 415 -7.53 3.96 -21.04
N PRO A 416 -6.71 5.00 -20.81
CA PRO A 416 -5.28 4.89 -21.10
C PRO A 416 -4.59 3.81 -20.25
N HIS A 417 -5.02 3.58 -19.01
CA HIS A 417 -4.54 2.47 -18.18
C HIS A 417 -4.75 1.13 -18.86
N ASN A 418 -5.95 0.86 -19.39
CA ASN A 418 -6.24 -0.39 -20.05
C ASN A 418 -5.39 -0.58 -21.32
N ILE A 419 -5.30 0.46 -22.16
CA ILE A 419 -4.50 0.42 -23.38
C ILE A 419 -3.02 0.17 -23.05
N LEU A 420 -2.46 0.94 -22.12
CA LEU A 420 -1.05 0.85 -21.76
C LEU A 420 -0.70 -0.48 -21.07
N ASN A 421 -1.58 -1.03 -20.24
CA ASN A 421 -1.37 -2.37 -19.68
C ASN A 421 -1.24 -3.43 -20.76
N HIS A 422 -2.12 -3.42 -21.76
CA HIS A 422 -2.03 -4.37 -22.87
C HIS A 422 -0.76 -4.18 -23.69
N LEU A 423 -0.35 -2.94 -23.93
CA LEU A 423 0.88 -2.63 -24.68
C LEU A 423 2.15 -3.07 -23.94
N VAL A 424 2.17 -2.94 -22.61
CA VAL A 424 3.34 -3.29 -21.77
C VAL A 424 3.32 -4.76 -21.32
N GLY A 425 2.21 -5.48 -21.54
CA GLY A 425 2.07 -6.89 -21.18
C GLY A 425 1.76 -7.13 -19.70
N PHE A 426 0.95 -6.25 -19.08
CA PHE A 426 0.42 -6.47 -17.74
C PHE A 426 -0.90 -7.27 -17.74
N PRO A 427 -1.17 -8.07 -16.70
CA PRO A 427 -0.32 -8.33 -15.55
C PRO A 427 0.83 -9.28 -15.93
N ARG A 428 1.95 -9.21 -15.20
CA ARG A 428 3.08 -10.11 -15.44
C ARG A 428 2.68 -11.56 -15.14
N TYR A 429 3.20 -12.50 -15.93
CA TYR A 429 2.95 -13.92 -15.74
C TYR A 429 3.59 -14.39 -14.42
N ASN A 430 2.80 -15.07 -13.59
CA ASN A 430 3.26 -15.76 -12.39
C ASN A 430 2.92 -17.25 -12.53
N PRO A 431 3.92 -18.15 -12.61
CA PRO A 431 3.68 -19.59 -12.80
C PRO A 431 3.01 -20.24 -11.58
N ARG A 432 3.16 -19.68 -10.38
CA ARG A 432 2.65 -20.24 -9.13
C ARG A 432 1.28 -19.69 -8.71
N ARG A 433 0.72 -18.75 -9.47
CA ARG A 433 -0.53 -18.05 -9.10
C ARG A 433 -1.70 -18.99 -8.83
N THR A 434 -1.82 -20.04 -9.63
CA THR A 434 -2.93 -21.00 -9.60
C THR A 434 -2.60 -22.27 -8.82
N GLU A 435 -1.46 -22.31 -8.13
CA GLU A 435 -1.10 -23.45 -7.30
C GLU A 435 -2.09 -23.59 -6.13
N VAL A 436 -2.40 -24.84 -5.82
CA VAL A 436 -3.27 -25.20 -4.71
C VAL A 436 -2.42 -25.81 -3.62
N LEU A 437 -2.69 -25.44 -2.36
CA LEU A 437 -2.00 -25.99 -1.20
C LEU A 437 -2.02 -27.53 -1.23
N GLY A 438 -0.85 -28.15 -1.10
CA GLY A 438 -0.69 -29.61 -1.13
C GLY A 438 -0.50 -30.21 -2.52
N GLN A 439 -0.56 -29.41 -3.58
CA GLN A 439 -0.38 -29.88 -4.95
C GLN A 439 1.07 -30.28 -5.20
N LYS A 440 1.29 -31.52 -5.65
CA LYS A 440 2.62 -32.01 -6.05
C LYS A 440 2.95 -31.58 -7.47
N LEU A 441 4.08 -30.89 -7.63
CA LEU A 441 4.53 -30.33 -8.90
C LEU A 441 6.03 -30.56 -9.08
N MET A 442 6.44 -30.94 -10.28
CA MET A 442 7.85 -30.89 -10.66
C MET A 442 8.22 -29.43 -10.94
N SER A 443 9.20 -28.89 -10.23
CA SER A 443 9.64 -27.51 -10.43
C SER A 443 11.16 -27.40 -10.39
N PRO A 444 11.76 -26.51 -11.20
CA PRO A 444 13.15 -26.14 -11.02
C PRO A 444 13.29 -25.36 -9.71
N VAL A 445 14.15 -25.85 -8.84
CA VAL A 445 14.46 -25.27 -7.52
C VAL A 445 15.97 -25.22 -7.37
N TRP A 446 16.46 -24.16 -6.73
CA TRP A 446 17.86 -24.05 -6.34
C TRP A 446 18.14 -24.96 -5.14
N VAL A 447 19.08 -25.88 -5.31
CA VAL A 447 19.58 -26.73 -4.23
C VAL A 447 20.97 -26.23 -3.85
N PRO A 448 21.17 -25.73 -2.62
CA PRO A 448 22.48 -25.27 -2.18
C PRO A 448 23.45 -26.45 -2.09
N GLY A 449 24.73 -26.18 -2.37
CA GLY A 449 25.82 -27.15 -2.20
C GLY A 449 26.05 -27.50 -0.72
N ASP A 450 26.74 -28.61 -0.47
CA ASP A 450 26.99 -29.15 0.88
C ASP A 450 28.10 -28.42 1.66
N GLY A 451 28.75 -27.43 1.04
CA GLY A 451 29.86 -26.66 1.61
C GLY A 451 31.18 -27.42 1.68
N GLN A 452 31.28 -28.63 1.10
CA GLN A 452 32.51 -29.44 1.01
C GLN A 452 33.13 -29.41 -0.40
N GLY A 453 32.89 -28.31 -1.14
CA GLY A 453 33.40 -28.11 -2.50
C GLY A 453 32.36 -28.35 -3.60
N ASP A 454 31.16 -28.82 -3.25
CA ASP A 454 30.05 -28.96 -4.20
C ASP A 454 29.36 -27.60 -4.41
N GLN A 455 29.24 -27.18 -5.67
CA GLN A 455 28.54 -25.93 -6.02
C GLN A 455 27.03 -26.17 -6.00
N GLY A 456 26.26 -25.17 -5.57
CA GLY A 456 24.80 -25.26 -5.66
C GLY A 456 24.36 -25.36 -7.12
N GLU A 457 23.26 -26.07 -7.36
CA GLU A 457 22.73 -26.27 -8.71
C GLU A 457 21.21 -26.25 -8.76
N VAL A 458 20.69 -25.99 -9.96
CA VAL A 458 19.25 -26.02 -10.21
C VAL A 458 18.85 -27.46 -10.52
N ARG A 459 18.00 -28.04 -9.68
CA ARG A 459 17.43 -29.38 -9.90
C ARG A 459 15.92 -29.27 -10.07
N THR A 460 15.39 -30.10 -10.97
CA THR A 460 13.94 -30.29 -11.06
C THR A 460 13.54 -31.35 -10.04
N ILE A 461 12.85 -30.92 -8.98
CA ILE A 461 12.41 -31.80 -7.89
C ILE A 461 10.89 -31.80 -7.78
N GLU A 462 10.33 -32.88 -7.24
CA GLU A 462 8.93 -32.88 -6.80
C GLU A 462 8.84 -32.02 -5.54
N ARG A 463 8.06 -30.94 -5.60
CA ARG A 463 7.72 -30.12 -4.44
C ARG A 463 6.22 -30.13 -4.20
N GLU A 464 5.84 -29.88 -2.95
CA GLU A 464 4.46 -29.62 -2.56
C GLU A 464 4.22 -28.10 -2.57
N ALA A 465 3.16 -27.65 -3.23
CA ALA A 465 2.84 -26.24 -3.32
C ALA A 465 2.29 -25.69 -2.00
N GLY A 466 2.75 -24.50 -1.61
CA GLY A 466 2.20 -23.71 -0.52
C GLY A 466 0.90 -23.00 -0.90
N ASN A 467 0.35 -22.23 0.04
CA ASN A 467 -0.81 -21.36 -0.18
C ASN A 467 -0.43 -19.97 -0.73
N ASP A 468 0.86 -19.67 -0.87
CA ASP A 468 1.45 -18.36 -1.12
C ASP A 468 2.00 -18.15 -2.55
N GLY A 469 1.81 -19.11 -3.46
CA GLY A 469 2.32 -19.03 -4.83
C GLY A 469 1.91 -17.78 -5.61
N PHE A 470 0.79 -17.13 -5.28
CA PHE A 470 0.37 -15.88 -5.93
C PHE A 470 1.09 -14.61 -5.40
N CYS A 471 1.79 -14.71 -4.27
CA CYS A 471 2.41 -13.59 -3.57
C CYS A 471 3.79 -13.19 -4.09
N GLY A 472 4.46 -14.08 -4.82
CA GLY A 472 5.86 -13.89 -5.18
C GLY A 472 6.16 -13.83 -6.66
N ARG A 473 7.46 -13.79 -6.93
CA ARG A 473 8.09 -13.92 -8.24
C ARG A 473 9.45 -14.61 -8.07
N ARG A 474 10.06 -15.00 -9.18
CA ARG A 474 11.46 -15.44 -9.19
C ARG A 474 12.38 -14.28 -8.84
N GLY A 475 13.20 -14.45 -7.81
CA GLY A 475 14.07 -13.42 -7.29
C GLY A 475 14.60 -13.80 -5.91
N LEU A 476 15.62 -13.08 -5.47
CA LEU A 476 16.13 -13.15 -4.11
C LEU A 476 16.77 -11.79 -3.78
N GLU A 477 16.36 -11.20 -2.66
CA GLU A 477 17.08 -10.11 -2.03
C GLU A 477 17.56 -10.52 -0.65
N VAL A 478 18.74 -10.07 -0.27
CA VAL A 478 19.37 -10.38 1.01
C VAL A 478 19.67 -9.12 1.80
N LEU A 479 19.70 -9.24 3.12
CA LEU A 479 20.04 -8.15 4.02
C LEU A 479 21.51 -7.76 3.87
N VAL A 480 21.77 -6.46 3.77
CA VAL A 480 23.09 -5.86 3.95
C VAL A 480 23.30 -5.67 5.46
N GLU A 481 24.03 -6.60 6.09
CA GLU A 481 24.20 -6.64 7.56
C GLU A 481 24.99 -5.43 8.09
N THR A 482 26.02 -4.99 7.34
CA THR A 482 26.79 -3.78 7.65
C THR A 482 26.51 -2.72 6.60
N ARG A 483 25.62 -1.78 6.91
CA ARG A 483 25.22 -0.72 5.96
C ARG A 483 26.22 0.43 5.96
N LEU A 484 26.67 0.84 4.78
CA LEU A 484 27.36 2.11 4.60
C LEU A 484 26.34 3.26 4.55
N THR A 485 26.78 4.46 4.91
CA THR A 485 25.92 5.66 4.86
C THR A 485 25.37 5.88 3.45
N GLY A 486 24.05 5.81 3.29
CA GLY A 486 23.36 6.01 2.02
C GLY A 486 23.25 4.76 1.12
N GLN A 487 23.67 3.59 1.60
CA GLN A 487 23.45 2.31 0.93
C GLN A 487 22.04 1.77 1.22
N ASP A 488 21.41 1.09 0.26
CA ASP A 488 20.19 0.32 0.53
C ASP A 488 20.50 -0.81 1.53
N GLY A 489 19.52 -1.13 2.36
CA GLY A 489 19.65 -2.19 3.36
C GLY A 489 19.42 -3.59 2.80
N PHE A 490 19.03 -3.70 1.55
CA PHE A 490 18.88 -4.97 0.84
C PHE A 490 19.64 -4.91 -0.48
N GLU A 491 20.10 -6.06 -0.95
CA GLU A 491 20.75 -6.20 -2.25
C GLU A 491 20.20 -7.41 -3.00
N PRO A 492 19.96 -7.29 -4.32
CA PRO A 492 19.47 -8.39 -5.13
C PRO A 492 20.58 -9.39 -5.43
N ILE A 493 20.25 -10.68 -5.38
CA ILE A 493 21.11 -11.78 -5.80
C ILE A 493 20.67 -12.23 -7.19
N GLN A 494 21.64 -12.40 -8.08
CA GLN A 494 21.39 -12.87 -9.44
C GLN A 494 20.73 -14.25 -9.43
N VAL A 495 19.59 -14.37 -10.10
CA VAL A 495 18.86 -15.64 -10.20
C VAL A 495 19.65 -16.62 -11.08
N PRO A 496 19.94 -17.85 -10.58
CA PRO A 496 20.60 -18.89 -11.35
C PRO A 496 19.90 -19.19 -12.68
N ALA A 497 20.71 -19.44 -13.72
CA ALA A 497 20.19 -19.89 -15.01
C ALA A 497 19.42 -21.22 -14.86
N GLY A 498 18.26 -21.33 -15.52
CA GLY A 498 17.42 -22.52 -15.47
C GLY A 498 16.27 -22.48 -14.45
N LEU A 499 16.12 -21.40 -13.67
CA LEU A 499 14.98 -21.21 -12.76
C LEU A 499 13.75 -20.52 -13.40
N PHE A 500 13.92 -19.98 -14.61
CA PHE A 500 12.90 -19.23 -15.36
C PHE A 500 12.08 -20.11 -16.29
#